data_AF-A0A7Z9HDT5-F1
#
_entry.id   AF-A0A7Z9HDT5-F1
#
_cell.length_a   1.000
_cell.length_b   1.000
_cell.length_c   1.000
_cell.angle_alpha   90.00
_cell.angle_beta   90.00
_cell.angle_gamma   90.00
#
_symmetry.space_group_name_H-M   'P 1'
#
loop_
_entity.id
_entity.type
_entity.pdbx_description
1 polymer ?
#
loop_
_entity_poly.entity_id
_entity_poly.type
_entity_poly.pdbx_seq_one_letter_code
_entity_poly.pdbx_strand_id
1 'polypeptide(L)'
;MNKSDITPISGDHFEDFMLLTNPDHKSTKTKQAWHALQQQTQTHVPSTKSIDLNRICVDTIRMELLIFPVVEHWKRPLTNTEWNHIDKESVLLEKQMEKMRKLSILVRKKDPLSFPDIAPLFNKLFKHNKELRNNWDEFKQAWSNYKKDWQIFQMKKSQVRKSKHKSAKTLSVDSANNSSNEENITPPVSPPMFPRDRWHALRVGSKALEVEVLHQCQRFRNGTKQDPEEIKEATHPGVKFLVEELRKIYLKTHGFELIKRVKLVQERNDQLMQELQPYFPEPIISAKMLEKTKHSFKHRERSAAGSKNENKSAGKFLRKIILIILFIFLGTFLIFFFQNQGQPPGKSLMKHLKFVPKNKTLTAKSSTANKLSEFNLEDMMQSFGSNIPVQESSERLKKMVTASPEILENIANNILREIGKNTVFVFSEAKSLFLFWKGKLEKFASPQDLQKKLRQLDQQYKEVESLWREIGDNAPENVRLIPDFLDGKSTYALEMLDENGDPMQVYMTEEGVLLRLSNGQLLDKPLTPTEAAQKIADY
;
A
#
# COMPACT_ATOMS: atom_id res chain seq x y z
N MET A 1 -7.41 -40.25 14.12
CA MET A 1 -6.27 -40.10 13.20
C MET A 1 -5.00 -40.30 14.00
N ASN A 2 -4.20 -41.34 13.71
CA ASN A 2 -2.83 -41.39 14.21
C ASN A 2 -2.14 -40.10 13.73
N LYS A 3 -1.44 -39.38 14.62
CA LYS A 3 -0.68 -38.17 14.27
C LYS A 3 0.46 -38.59 13.32
N SER A 4 0.13 -38.59 12.04
CA SER A 4 0.96 -38.91 10.89
C SER A 4 2.17 -37.97 10.82
N ASP A 5 3.31 -38.54 10.42
CA ASP A 5 4.66 -37.93 10.38
C ASP A 5 4.66 -36.49 9.87
N ILE A 6 5.00 -35.55 10.76
CA ILE A 6 5.24 -34.14 10.41
C ILE A 6 6.74 -33.99 10.19
N THR A 7 7.16 -33.62 8.98
CA THR A 7 8.54 -33.17 8.73
C THR A 7 8.65 -31.70 9.19
N PRO A 8 9.58 -31.39 10.12
CA PRO A 8 9.72 -30.05 10.70
C PRO A 8 10.30 -29.03 9.72
N ILE A 9 10.28 -27.75 10.12
CA ILE A 9 10.89 -26.68 9.32
C ILE A 9 12.42 -26.74 9.46
N SER A 10 13.13 -27.21 8.45
CA SER A 10 14.61 -27.28 8.45
C SER A 10 15.28 -25.96 8.03
N GLY A 11 14.52 -25.06 7.38
CA GLY A 11 15.04 -23.86 6.75
C GLY A 11 15.88 -24.14 5.51
N ASP A 12 15.81 -25.34 4.95
CA ASP A 12 16.44 -25.63 3.67
C ASP A 12 15.69 -24.90 2.55
N HIS A 13 16.44 -24.48 1.53
CA HIS A 13 15.94 -23.68 0.41
C HIS A 13 15.51 -22.24 0.76
N PHE A 14 15.71 -21.76 2.01
CA PHE A 14 15.37 -20.38 2.35
C PHE A 14 16.26 -19.35 1.63
N GLU A 15 17.50 -19.74 1.30
CA GLU A 15 18.44 -18.91 0.53
C GLU A 15 17.96 -18.70 -0.92
N ASP A 16 17.14 -19.60 -1.47
CA ASP A 16 16.59 -19.47 -2.82
C ASP A 16 15.67 -18.23 -2.93
N PHE A 17 15.05 -17.83 -1.82
CA PHE A 17 14.28 -16.58 -1.74
C PHE A 17 15.16 -15.34 -1.75
N MET A 18 16.38 -15.43 -1.22
CA MET A 18 17.30 -14.29 -1.25
C MET A 18 17.70 -13.94 -2.68
N LEU A 19 17.69 -14.91 -3.60
CA LEU A 19 17.90 -14.69 -5.03
C LEU A 19 16.69 -13.99 -5.71
N LEU A 20 15.47 -14.17 -5.19
CA LEU A 20 14.28 -13.45 -5.68
C LEU A 20 14.27 -11.97 -5.28
N THR A 21 15.09 -11.59 -4.30
CA THR A 21 15.21 -10.22 -3.80
C THR A 21 16.50 -9.54 -4.25
N ASN A 22 17.42 -10.27 -4.88
CA ASN A 22 18.66 -9.73 -5.41
C ASN A 22 18.40 -9.01 -6.75
N PRO A 23 18.69 -7.70 -6.88
CA PRO A 23 18.48 -6.92 -8.12
C PRO A 23 19.04 -7.57 -9.38
N ASP A 24 20.22 -8.19 -9.31
CA ASP A 24 20.95 -8.74 -10.46
C ASP A 24 20.30 -10.00 -11.03
N HIS A 25 19.60 -10.75 -10.17
CA HIS A 25 19.00 -12.04 -10.52
C HIS A 25 17.48 -12.01 -10.50
N LYS A 26 16.87 -10.93 -9.98
CA LYS A 26 15.44 -10.82 -9.68
C LYS A 26 14.57 -11.15 -10.88
N SER A 27 14.85 -10.59 -12.05
CA SER A 27 14.03 -10.81 -13.26
C SER A 27 13.97 -12.29 -13.65
N THR A 28 15.13 -12.94 -13.80
CA THR A 28 15.24 -14.35 -14.19
C THR A 28 14.68 -15.27 -13.11
N LYS A 29 15.01 -15.02 -11.84
CA LYS A 29 14.56 -15.84 -10.72
C LYS A 29 13.06 -15.72 -10.47
N THR A 30 12.47 -14.54 -10.66
CA THR A 30 11.01 -14.36 -10.58
C THR A 30 10.29 -15.19 -11.65
N LYS A 31 10.78 -15.22 -12.89
CA LYS A 31 10.22 -16.08 -13.95
C LYS A 31 10.29 -17.55 -13.58
N GLN A 32 11.46 -18.02 -13.10
CA GLN A 32 11.65 -19.41 -12.64
C GLN A 32 10.70 -19.75 -11.49
N ALA A 33 10.52 -18.85 -10.52
CA ALA A 33 9.63 -19.07 -9.39
C ALA A 33 8.15 -19.12 -9.81
N TRP A 34 7.72 -18.33 -10.80
CA TRP A 34 6.38 -18.45 -11.37
C TRP A 34 6.15 -19.80 -12.06
N HIS A 35 7.12 -20.27 -12.85
CA HIS A 35 7.04 -21.59 -13.48
C HIS A 35 7.02 -22.72 -12.47
N ALA A 36 7.88 -22.65 -11.44
CA ALA A 36 7.90 -23.63 -10.36
C ALA A 36 6.56 -23.67 -9.62
N LEU A 37 5.98 -22.50 -9.28
CA LEU A 37 4.67 -22.41 -8.65
C LEU A 37 3.58 -23.02 -9.52
N GLN A 38 3.59 -22.74 -10.82
CA GLN A 38 2.64 -23.31 -11.77
C GLN A 38 2.74 -24.82 -11.83
N GLN A 39 3.95 -25.37 -11.97
CA GLN A 39 4.19 -26.80 -12.01
C GLN A 39 3.73 -27.47 -10.72
N GLN A 40 4.12 -26.93 -9.56
CA GLN A 40 3.72 -27.45 -8.25
C GLN A 40 2.20 -27.46 -8.05
N THR A 41 1.50 -26.44 -8.55
CA THR A 41 0.03 -26.35 -8.46
C THR A 41 -0.64 -27.39 -9.35
N GLN A 42 -0.13 -27.61 -10.56
CA GLN A 42 -0.67 -28.56 -11.53
C GLN A 42 -0.40 -30.02 -11.17
N THR A 43 0.76 -30.31 -10.57
CA THR A 43 1.15 -31.67 -10.17
C THR A 43 0.81 -31.97 -8.72
N HIS A 44 -0.01 -31.13 -8.07
CA HIS A 44 -0.35 -31.30 -6.67
C HIS A 44 -1.16 -32.58 -6.46
N VAL A 45 -0.67 -33.42 -5.55
CA VAL A 45 -1.40 -34.59 -5.04
C VAL A 45 -1.44 -34.45 -3.53
N PRO A 46 -2.63 -34.37 -2.90
CA PRO A 46 -2.74 -34.29 -1.46
C PRO A 46 -2.06 -35.49 -0.79
N SER A 47 -1.03 -35.22 0.02
CA SER A 47 -0.41 -36.27 0.83
C SER A 47 -1.37 -36.66 1.95
N THR A 48 -1.78 -37.94 1.97
CA THR A 48 -2.69 -38.49 2.98
C THR A 48 -1.95 -39.07 4.20
N LYS A 49 -0.61 -39.15 4.16
CA LYS A 49 0.19 -39.90 5.14
C LYS A 49 1.20 -39.07 5.93
N SER A 50 1.74 -37.98 5.39
CA SER A 50 2.74 -37.13 6.07
C SER A 50 2.68 -35.69 5.56
N ILE A 51 3.01 -34.74 6.44
CA ILE A 51 3.04 -33.30 6.11
C ILE A 51 4.46 -32.77 6.21
N ASP A 52 4.92 -32.10 5.16
CA ASP A 52 6.21 -31.41 5.13
C ASP A 52 6.03 -29.90 5.39
N LEU A 53 6.35 -29.46 6.62
CA LEU A 53 6.25 -28.06 6.99
C LEU A 53 7.33 -27.20 6.34
N ASN A 54 8.51 -27.75 6.03
CA ASN A 54 9.56 -26.99 5.35
C ASN A 54 9.12 -26.64 3.93
N ARG A 55 8.58 -27.61 3.19
CA ARG A 55 8.03 -27.42 1.85
C ARG A 55 6.89 -26.39 1.85
N ILE A 56 5.96 -26.50 2.79
CA ILE A 56 4.86 -25.52 2.92
C ILE A 56 5.41 -24.13 3.24
N CYS A 57 6.38 -24.01 4.16
CA CYS A 57 7.01 -22.72 4.47
C CYS A 57 7.69 -22.10 3.26
N VAL A 58 8.38 -22.92 2.46
CA VAL A 58 9.05 -22.50 1.23
C VAL A 58 8.03 -21.95 0.22
N ASP A 59 6.95 -22.68 -0.02
CA ASP A 59 5.90 -22.24 -0.95
C ASP A 59 5.19 -20.97 -0.44
N THR A 60 4.93 -20.86 0.87
CA THR A 60 4.35 -19.65 1.48
C THR A 60 5.22 -18.42 1.26
N ILE A 61 6.54 -18.51 1.50
CA ILE A 61 7.47 -17.39 1.27
C ILE A 61 7.54 -17.06 -0.23
N ARG A 62 7.57 -18.08 -1.10
CA ARG A 62 7.55 -17.87 -2.56
C ARG A 62 6.31 -17.11 -3.01
N MET A 63 5.13 -17.56 -2.60
CA MET A 63 3.85 -16.93 -2.94
C MET A 63 3.81 -15.48 -2.47
N GLU A 64 4.22 -15.22 -1.22
CA GLU A 64 4.25 -13.86 -0.66
C GLU A 64 5.19 -12.95 -1.46
N LEU A 65 6.38 -13.41 -1.84
CA LEU A 65 7.32 -12.62 -2.65
C LEU A 65 6.85 -12.38 -4.07
N LEU A 66 6.16 -13.35 -4.68
CA LEU A 66 5.63 -13.24 -6.03
C LEU A 66 4.41 -12.31 -6.11
N ILE A 67 3.55 -12.33 -5.08
CA ILE A 67 2.36 -11.49 -5.03
C ILE A 67 2.67 -10.06 -4.61
N PHE A 68 3.66 -9.85 -3.72
CA PHE A 68 4.03 -8.55 -3.17
C PHE A 68 4.15 -7.43 -4.22
N PRO A 69 4.89 -7.58 -5.34
CA PRO A 69 4.99 -6.52 -6.35
C PRO A 69 3.72 -6.30 -7.19
N VAL A 70 2.75 -7.22 -7.13
CA VAL A 70 1.48 -7.16 -7.85
C VAL A 70 0.42 -6.41 -7.03
N VAL A 71 0.37 -6.67 -5.72
CA VAL A 71 -0.68 -6.12 -4.83
C VAL A 71 -0.22 -4.92 -4.01
N GLU A 72 1.08 -4.67 -3.87
CA GLU A 72 1.63 -3.53 -3.15
C GLU A 72 2.52 -2.63 -4.04
N HIS A 73 2.41 -1.31 -3.84
CA HIS A 73 3.31 -0.34 -4.46
C HIS A 73 4.70 -0.39 -3.81
N TRP A 74 5.57 -1.28 -4.28
CA TRP A 74 6.88 -1.54 -3.68
C TRP A 74 7.97 -0.49 -4.03
N LYS A 75 7.76 0.33 -5.07
CA LYS A 75 8.72 1.35 -5.54
C LYS A 75 8.63 2.70 -4.81
N ARG A 76 7.75 2.86 -3.81
CA ARG A 76 7.60 4.12 -3.07
C ARG A 76 8.50 4.17 -1.83
N PRO A 77 8.82 5.37 -1.31
CA PRO A 77 9.44 5.54 0.01
C PRO A 77 8.60 4.93 1.13
N LEU A 78 9.23 4.59 2.26
CA LEU A 78 8.49 4.14 3.45
C LEU A 78 7.60 5.27 3.97
N THR A 79 6.37 4.92 4.29
CA THR A 79 5.46 5.78 5.06
C THR A 79 5.95 5.87 6.51
N ASN A 80 5.52 6.92 7.22
CA ASN A 80 5.84 7.06 8.65
C ASN A 80 5.35 5.86 9.49
N THR A 81 4.23 5.24 9.08
CA THR A 81 3.68 4.06 9.74
C THR A 81 4.56 2.84 9.53
N GLU A 82 5.01 2.58 8.30
CA GLU A 82 5.94 1.49 7.97
C GLU A 82 7.30 1.69 8.66
N TRP A 83 7.83 2.90 8.65
CA TRP A 83 9.09 3.22 9.34
C TRP A 83 9.00 2.89 10.83
N ASN A 84 7.96 3.39 11.51
CA ASN A 84 7.74 3.12 12.93
C ASN A 84 7.48 1.63 13.21
N HIS A 85 6.87 0.90 12.26
CA HIS A 85 6.67 -0.53 12.38
C HIS A 85 7.99 -1.29 12.31
N ILE A 86 8.82 -1.01 11.31
CA ILE A 86 10.13 -1.65 11.14
C ILE A 86 11.05 -1.31 12.31
N ASP A 87 11.01 -0.08 12.82
CA ASP A 87 11.79 0.32 13.99
C ASP A 87 11.41 -0.47 15.25
N LYS A 88 10.10 -0.63 15.50
CA LYS A 88 9.59 -1.49 16.58
C LYS A 88 9.99 -2.95 16.38
N GLU A 89 9.89 -3.46 15.15
CA GLU A 89 10.32 -4.83 14.84
C GLU A 89 11.82 -5.03 15.07
N SER A 90 12.67 -4.07 14.68
CA SER A 90 14.11 -4.10 14.93
C SER A 90 14.45 -4.22 16.41
N VAL A 91 13.76 -3.46 17.27
CA VAL A 91 13.93 -3.57 18.74
C VAL A 91 13.49 -4.95 19.26
N LEU A 92 12.40 -5.50 18.72
CA LEU A 92 11.93 -6.84 19.08
C LEU A 92 12.91 -7.94 18.62
N LEU A 93 13.52 -7.78 17.45
CA LEU A 93 14.52 -8.70 16.90
C LEU A 93 15.76 -8.79 17.81
N GLU A 94 16.24 -7.69 18.38
CA GLU A 94 17.35 -7.71 19.34
C GLU A 94 17.01 -8.53 20.59
N LYS A 95 15.82 -8.34 21.15
CA LYS A 95 15.33 -9.13 22.29
C LYS A 95 15.20 -10.61 21.94
N GLN A 96 14.71 -10.90 20.73
CA GLN A 96 14.60 -12.26 20.20
C GLN A 96 15.98 -12.91 20.07
N MET A 97 16.96 -12.23 19.48
CA MET A 97 18.33 -12.75 19.34
C MET A 97 18.95 -13.09 20.69
N GLU A 98 18.80 -12.21 21.68
CA GLU A 98 19.35 -12.45 23.01
C GLU A 98 18.71 -13.68 23.68
N LYS A 99 17.39 -13.82 23.54
CA LYS A 99 16.66 -15.00 24.00
C LYS A 99 17.17 -16.29 23.32
N MET A 100 17.42 -16.26 22.01
CA MET A 100 17.92 -17.42 21.26
C MET A 100 19.38 -17.74 21.59
N ARG A 101 20.24 -16.74 21.85
CA ARG A 101 21.61 -16.96 22.33
C ARG A 101 21.62 -17.67 23.68
N LYS A 102 20.83 -17.19 24.64
CA LYS A 102 20.69 -17.83 25.96
C LYS A 102 20.19 -19.27 25.83
N LEU A 103 19.21 -19.51 24.95
CA LEU A 103 18.69 -20.85 24.69
C LEU A 103 19.75 -21.76 24.05
N SER A 104 20.49 -21.29 23.06
CA SER A 104 21.58 -22.04 22.42
C SER A 104 22.64 -22.49 23.43
N ILE A 105 23.06 -21.58 24.32
CA ILE A 105 24.00 -21.88 25.41
C ILE A 105 23.42 -22.92 26.36
N LEU A 106 22.13 -22.78 26.73
CA LEU A 106 21.45 -23.71 27.63
C LEU A 106 21.39 -25.13 27.04
N VAL A 107 21.02 -25.26 25.76
CA VAL A 107 20.95 -26.55 25.06
C VAL A 107 22.34 -27.17 24.99
N ARG A 108 23.36 -26.41 24.60
CA ARG A 108 24.76 -26.88 24.57
C ARG A 108 25.24 -27.41 25.93
N LYS A 109 24.80 -26.80 27.04
CA LYS A 109 25.15 -27.23 28.39
C LYS A 109 24.36 -28.45 28.87
N LYS A 110 23.06 -28.51 28.57
CA LYS A 110 22.16 -29.56 29.07
C LYS A 110 22.16 -30.83 28.23
N ASP A 111 22.45 -30.72 26.94
CA ASP A 111 22.42 -31.84 25.99
C ASP A 111 23.46 -31.62 24.87
N PRO A 112 24.76 -31.82 25.17
CA PRO A 112 25.83 -31.59 24.22
C PRO A 112 25.77 -32.52 23.01
N LEU A 113 25.22 -33.73 23.18
CA LEU A 113 25.17 -34.76 22.15
C LEU A 113 24.10 -34.48 21.08
N SER A 114 22.95 -33.92 21.48
CA SER A 114 21.89 -33.55 20.53
C SER A 114 22.04 -32.11 19.99
N PHE A 115 22.98 -31.32 20.54
CA PHE A 115 23.21 -29.94 20.08
C PHE A 115 23.63 -29.83 18.60
N PRO A 116 24.48 -30.71 18.04
CA PRO A 116 24.85 -30.67 16.62
C PRO A 116 23.64 -30.74 15.68
N ASP A 117 22.57 -31.45 16.04
CA ASP A 117 21.39 -31.62 15.18
C ASP A 117 20.55 -30.33 15.10
N ILE A 118 20.48 -29.55 16.18
CA ILE A 118 19.73 -28.29 16.24
C ILE A 118 20.58 -27.05 15.92
N ALA A 119 21.91 -27.17 15.99
CA ALA A 119 22.84 -26.08 15.73
C ALA A 119 22.65 -25.42 14.33
N PRO A 120 22.37 -26.17 13.24
CA PRO A 120 22.06 -25.58 11.94
C PRO A 120 20.88 -24.59 11.98
N LEU A 121 19.82 -24.90 12.73
CA LEU A 121 18.65 -24.03 12.87
C LEU A 121 19.01 -22.73 13.59
N PHE A 122 19.78 -22.82 14.69
CA PHE A 122 20.31 -21.63 15.37
C PHE A 122 21.19 -20.78 14.45
N ASN A 123 22.09 -21.41 13.69
CA ASN A 123 23.00 -20.72 12.78
C ASN A 123 22.24 -19.97 11.68
N LYS A 124 21.26 -20.61 11.03
CA LYS A 124 20.40 -19.97 10.03
C LYS A 124 19.61 -18.81 10.64
N LEU A 125 19.03 -19.01 11.83
CA LEU A 125 18.28 -17.97 12.53
C LEU A 125 19.15 -16.75 12.86
N PHE A 126 20.36 -16.97 13.38
CA PHE A 126 21.30 -15.89 13.68
C PHE A 126 21.78 -15.19 12.41
N LYS A 127 22.00 -15.92 11.31
CA LYS A 127 22.35 -15.34 10.01
C LYS A 127 21.26 -14.40 9.51
N HIS A 128 20.00 -14.87 9.46
CA HIS A 128 18.86 -14.03 9.02
C HIS A 128 18.67 -12.81 9.92
N ASN A 129 18.79 -12.97 11.24
CA ASN A 129 18.62 -11.85 12.18
C ASN A 129 19.75 -10.81 12.07
N LYS A 130 20.99 -11.26 11.88
CA LYS A 130 22.13 -10.35 11.65
C LYS A 130 21.91 -9.53 10.37
N GLU A 131 21.43 -10.19 9.31
CA GLU A 131 21.15 -9.52 8.06
C GLU A 131 20.00 -8.51 8.17
N LEU A 132 18.89 -8.87 8.84
CA LEU A 132 17.81 -7.93 9.15
C LEU A 132 18.35 -6.69 9.87
N ARG A 133 19.14 -6.88 10.92
CA ARG A 133 19.75 -5.78 11.66
C ARG A 133 20.59 -4.87 10.76
N ASN A 134 21.51 -5.47 10.00
CA ASN A 134 22.39 -4.73 9.09
C ASN A 134 21.58 -3.94 8.06
N ASN A 135 20.59 -4.57 7.42
CA ASN A 135 19.74 -3.92 6.42
C ASN A 135 19.02 -2.69 6.98
N TRP A 136 18.50 -2.77 8.22
CA TRP A 136 17.82 -1.62 8.84
C TRP A 136 18.78 -0.54 9.28
N ASP A 137 19.92 -0.91 9.87
CA ASP A 137 20.91 0.05 10.36
C ASP A 137 21.58 0.80 9.20
N GLU A 138 21.99 0.09 8.14
CA GLU A 138 22.55 0.68 6.92
C GLU A 138 21.55 1.63 6.24
N PHE A 139 20.28 1.22 6.14
CA PHE A 139 19.23 2.06 5.57
C PHE A 139 19.02 3.34 6.41
N LYS A 140 18.87 3.23 7.73
CA LYS A 140 18.74 4.41 8.62
C LYS A 140 19.94 5.33 8.50
N GLN A 141 21.15 4.78 8.44
CA GLN A 141 22.38 5.55 8.34
C GLN A 141 22.44 6.29 6.99
N ALA A 142 22.15 5.63 5.88
CA ALA A 142 22.12 6.23 4.56
C ALA A 142 21.12 7.40 4.48
N TRP A 143 19.92 7.22 5.04
CA TRP A 143 18.89 8.27 5.09
C TRP A 143 19.23 9.41 6.05
N SER A 144 19.87 9.12 7.18
CA SER A 144 20.35 10.13 8.12
C SER A 144 21.46 10.99 7.50
N ASN A 145 22.41 10.36 6.82
CA ASN A 145 23.49 11.03 6.09
C ASN A 145 22.92 11.90 4.96
N TYR A 146 22.03 11.35 4.13
CA TYR A 146 21.35 12.11 3.08
C TYR A 146 20.64 13.35 3.62
N LYS A 147 19.95 13.24 4.77
CA LYS A 147 19.28 14.39 5.40
C LYS A 147 20.27 15.48 5.81
N LYS A 148 21.45 15.11 6.34
CA LYS A 148 22.51 16.07 6.69
C LYS A 148 23.09 16.71 5.44
N ASP A 149 23.39 15.93 4.40
CA ASP A 149 23.92 16.43 3.13
C ASP A 149 22.93 17.37 2.45
N TRP A 150 21.63 17.06 2.53
CA TRP A 150 20.57 17.92 2.04
C TRP A 150 20.51 19.25 2.80
N GLN A 151 20.66 19.23 4.14
CA GLN A 151 20.73 20.46 4.94
C GLN A 151 21.94 21.32 4.54
N ILE A 152 23.11 20.70 4.37
CA ILE A 152 24.33 21.38 3.91
C ILE A 152 24.11 21.99 2.51
N PHE A 153 23.50 21.23 1.60
CA PHE A 153 23.14 21.70 0.26
C PHE A 153 22.23 22.93 0.31
N GLN A 154 21.17 22.91 1.12
CA GLN A 154 20.26 24.05 1.29
C GLN A 154 20.98 25.27 1.90
N MET A 155 21.88 25.05 2.87
CA MET A 155 22.70 26.12 3.45
C MET A 155 23.63 26.75 2.40
N LYS A 156 24.38 25.95 1.65
CA LYS A 156 25.26 26.42 0.56
C LYS A 156 24.46 27.18 -0.51
N LYS A 157 23.31 26.64 -0.94
CA LYS A 157 22.41 27.30 -1.89
C LYS A 157 21.90 28.64 -1.36
N SER A 158 21.58 28.73 -0.08
CA SER A 158 21.17 29.99 0.56
C SER A 158 22.31 31.01 0.68
N GLN A 159 23.54 30.54 0.94
CA GLN A 159 24.73 31.39 1.02
C GLN A 159 25.09 31.97 -0.34
N VAL A 160 25.07 31.17 -1.41
CA VAL A 160 25.29 31.65 -2.79
C VAL A 160 24.22 32.65 -3.21
N ARG A 161 22.95 32.44 -2.84
CA ARG A 161 21.89 33.43 -3.08
C ARG A 161 22.14 34.74 -2.33
N LYS A 162 22.60 34.67 -1.07
CA LYS A 162 22.93 35.85 -0.25
C LYS A 162 24.17 36.59 -0.74
N SER A 163 25.20 35.88 -1.23
CA SER A 163 26.40 36.51 -1.80
C SER A 163 26.10 37.19 -3.13
N LYS A 164 25.29 36.57 -4.01
CA LYS A 164 24.80 37.20 -5.25
C LYS A 164 23.98 38.47 -5.00
N HIS A 165 23.12 38.47 -3.97
CA HIS A 165 22.38 39.68 -3.58
C HIS A 165 23.25 40.78 -2.95
N LYS A 166 24.33 40.41 -2.24
CA LYS A 166 25.29 41.38 -1.72
C LYS A 166 26.16 41.96 -2.83
N SER A 167 26.70 41.13 -3.74
CA SER A 167 27.51 41.60 -4.87
C SER A 167 26.71 42.48 -5.84
N ALA A 168 25.43 42.18 -6.06
CA ALA A 168 24.53 43.02 -6.86
C ALA A 168 24.24 44.39 -6.22
N LYS A 169 24.48 44.56 -4.92
CA LYS A 169 24.26 45.84 -4.20
C LYS A 169 25.54 46.68 -4.06
N THR A 170 26.71 46.09 -4.35
CA THR A 170 28.02 46.78 -4.26
C THR A 170 28.69 47.03 -5.61
N LEU A 171 28.11 46.56 -6.72
CA LEU A 171 28.63 46.82 -8.06
C LEU A 171 27.91 48.01 -8.69
N SER A 172 28.32 49.22 -8.28
CA SER A 172 28.30 50.39 -9.16
C SER A 172 29.73 50.60 -9.66
N VAL A 173 29.91 50.38 -10.96
CA VAL A 173 31.02 50.83 -11.82
C VAL A 173 32.38 50.15 -11.56
N ASP A 174 32.89 49.54 -12.64
CA ASP A 174 34.24 49.03 -12.87
C ASP A 174 34.70 47.78 -12.11
N SER A 175 34.30 46.61 -12.65
CA SER A 175 35.19 45.46 -12.89
C SER A 175 34.40 44.31 -13.52
N ALA A 176 34.09 44.44 -14.80
CA ALA A 176 33.70 43.31 -15.63
C ALA A 176 34.97 42.59 -16.08
N ASN A 177 35.51 41.71 -15.23
CA ASN A 177 36.23 40.50 -15.62
C ASN A 177 36.68 39.75 -14.36
N ASN A 178 36.44 38.44 -14.36
CA ASN A 178 36.81 37.41 -13.36
C ASN A 178 35.75 37.11 -12.28
N SER A 179 34.73 36.32 -12.66
CA SER A 179 34.14 35.32 -11.74
C SER A 179 33.41 34.18 -12.47
N SER A 180 33.99 33.61 -13.52
CA SER A 180 33.54 32.31 -14.04
C SER A 180 34.15 31.17 -13.21
N ASN A 181 33.67 31.01 -11.98
CA ASN A 181 33.73 29.76 -11.23
C ASN A 181 32.49 29.72 -10.33
N GLU A 182 31.32 29.67 -10.97
CA GLU A 182 30.13 29.19 -10.27
C GLU A 182 30.35 27.70 -10.01
N GLU A 183 30.79 27.35 -8.79
CA GLU A 183 30.67 25.97 -8.30
C GLU A 183 29.21 25.54 -8.51
N ASN A 184 28.98 24.66 -9.49
CA ASN A 184 27.69 24.03 -9.69
C ASN A 184 27.39 23.20 -8.43
N ILE A 185 26.66 23.78 -7.48
CA ILE A 185 26.24 23.07 -6.28
C ILE A 185 25.22 22.02 -6.73
N THR A 186 25.66 20.78 -6.83
CA THR A 186 24.80 19.64 -7.18
C THR A 186 24.04 19.14 -5.94
N PRO A 187 22.76 18.72 -6.10
CA PRO A 187 22.03 18.07 -5.01
C PRO A 187 22.68 16.72 -4.65
N PRO A 188 22.61 16.30 -3.36
CA PRO A 188 23.09 14.97 -2.98
C PRO A 188 22.23 13.87 -3.61
N VAL A 189 22.86 12.74 -3.92
CA VAL A 189 22.20 11.57 -4.51
C VAL A 189 21.26 10.93 -3.48
N SER A 190 20.04 10.58 -3.90
CA SER A 190 19.07 9.93 -3.02
C SER A 190 19.55 8.52 -2.64
N PRO A 191 19.44 8.12 -1.36
CA PRO A 191 19.79 6.78 -0.92
C PRO A 191 18.87 5.72 -1.54
N PRO A 192 19.31 4.45 -1.61
CA PRO A 192 18.49 3.36 -2.13
C PRO A 192 17.19 3.19 -1.32
N MET A 193 16.15 2.71 -2.00
CA MET A 193 14.88 2.37 -1.36
C MET A 193 15.07 1.18 -0.40
N PHE A 194 14.25 1.12 0.64
CA PHE A 194 14.28 0.01 1.58
C PHE A 194 13.90 -1.31 0.87
N PRO A 195 14.71 -2.37 0.97
CA PRO A 195 14.43 -3.64 0.32
C PRO A 195 13.34 -4.41 1.08
N ARG A 196 12.07 -3.99 0.89
CA ARG A 196 10.90 -4.55 1.58
C ARG A 196 10.76 -6.05 1.38
N ASP A 197 10.93 -6.50 0.14
CA ASP A 197 10.87 -7.91 -0.25
C ASP A 197 11.91 -8.74 0.50
N ARG A 198 13.16 -8.26 0.57
CA ARG A 198 14.24 -8.91 1.33
C ARG A 198 13.95 -8.92 2.83
N TRP A 199 13.52 -7.79 3.39
CA TRP A 199 13.13 -7.69 4.80
C TRP A 199 12.03 -8.69 5.14
N HIS A 200 10.96 -8.73 4.34
CA HIS A 200 9.84 -9.64 4.57
C HIS A 200 10.25 -11.11 4.48
N ALA A 201 11.01 -11.50 3.45
CA ALA A 201 11.51 -12.87 3.30
C ALA A 201 12.32 -13.32 4.52
N LEU A 202 13.30 -12.50 4.93
CA LEU A 202 14.13 -12.77 6.09
C LEU A 202 13.29 -12.81 7.38
N ARG A 203 12.28 -11.95 7.51
CA ARG A 203 11.44 -11.88 8.70
C ARG A 203 10.55 -13.11 8.85
N VAL A 204 9.88 -13.55 7.79
CA VAL A 204 9.06 -14.76 7.79
C VAL A 204 9.95 -15.98 8.04
N GLY A 205 11.08 -16.08 7.34
CA GLY A 205 12.03 -17.17 7.54
C GLY A 205 12.61 -17.22 8.97
N SER A 206 12.95 -16.08 9.55
CA SER A 206 13.40 -15.97 10.95
C SER A 206 12.32 -16.42 11.94
N LYS A 207 11.05 -16.02 11.74
CA LYS A 207 9.95 -16.48 12.60
C LYS A 207 9.71 -17.97 12.49
N ALA A 208 9.77 -18.52 11.28
CA ALA A 208 9.61 -19.96 11.04
C ALA A 208 10.68 -20.77 11.79
N LEU A 209 11.94 -20.35 11.66
CA LEU A 209 13.08 -20.95 12.36
C LEU A 209 12.96 -20.77 13.89
N GLU A 210 12.52 -19.61 14.37
CA GLU A 210 12.27 -19.41 15.80
C GLU A 210 11.24 -20.40 16.31
N VAL A 211 10.07 -20.50 15.66
CA VAL A 211 8.99 -21.40 16.06
C VAL A 211 9.51 -22.84 16.18
N GLU A 212 10.29 -23.30 15.20
CA GLU A 212 10.87 -24.63 15.20
C GLU A 212 11.92 -24.82 16.32
N VAL A 213 12.87 -23.90 16.45
CA VAL A 213 13.88 -23.94 17.52
C VAL A 213 13.22 -24.00 18.89
N LEU A 214 12.16 -23.22 19.10
CA LEU A 214 11.44 -23.19 20.37
C LEU A 214 10.67 -24.47 20.65
N HIS A 215 10.14 -25.10 19.60
CA HIS A 215 9.46 -26.38 19.70
C HIS A 215 10.45 -27.50 20.06
N GLN A 216 11.55 -27.64 19.31
CA GLN A 216 12.57 -28.67 19.57
C GLN A 216 13.27 -28.48 20.92
N CYS A 217 13.44 -27.23 21.36
CA CYS A 217 14.05 -26.91 22.65
C CYS A 217 13.07 -26.92 23.84
N GLN A 218 11.79 -27.26 23.65
CA GLN A 218 10.76 -27.13 24.70
C GLN A 218 11.14 -27.89 25.97
N ARG A 219 11.72 -29.09 25.85
CA ARG A 219 12.19 -29.93 26.96
C ARG A 219 13.24 -29.27 27.87
N PHE A 220 13.95 -28.25 27.38
CA PHE A 220 14.99 -27.56 28.16
C PHE A 220 14.46 -26.34 28.94
N ARG A 221 13.28 -25.84 28.59
CA ARG A 221 12.69 -24.61 29.16
C ARG A 221 11.99 -24.83 30.49
N ASN A 222 11.37 -25.98 30.71
CA ASN A 222 10.48 -26.19 31.86
C ASN A 222 11.14 -26.83 33.10
N GLY A 223 12.47 -26.97 33.13
CA GLY A 223 13.19 -27.46 34.33
C GLY A 223 13.04 -28.97 34.61
N THR A 224 11.97 -29.60 34.16
CA THR A 224 11.77 -31.05 34.18
C THR A 224 12.14 -31.64 32.82
N LYS A 225 12.92 -32.74 32.82
CA LYS A 225 13.01 -33.64 31.66
C LYS A 225 11.61 -34.22 31.45
N GLN A 226 10.74 -33.52 30.73
CA GLN A 226 9.50 -34.12 30.27
C GLN A 226 9.87 -35.18 29.23
N ASP A 227 9.34 -36.38 29.42
CA ASP A 227 9.49 -37.46 28.45
C ASP A 227 8.91 -36.97 27.11
N PRO A 228 9.57 -37.20 25.97
CA PRO A 228 9.07 -36.78 24.65
C PRO A 228 7.64 -37.26 24.36
N GLU A 229 7.24 -38.37 24.97
CA GLU A 229 5.90 -38.95 24.83
C GLU A 229 4.77 -38.20 25.57
N GLU A 230 5.08 -37.28 26.48
CA GLU A 230 4.08 -36.50 27.23
C GLU A 230 3.59 -35.24 26.48
N ILE A 231 4.14 -34.92 25.29
CA ILE A 231 3.60 -33.85 24.41
C ILE A 231 2.35 -34.36 23.66
N LYS A 232 1.46 -35.02 24.37
CA LYS A 232 0.13 -35.40 23.88
C LYS A 232 -0.79 -34.21 24.12
N GLU A 233 -0.97 -33.36 23.11
CA GLU A 233 -2.28 -32.82 22.67
C GLU A 233 -2.22 -31.55 21.81
N ALA A 234 -1.13 -30.77 21.81
CA ALA A 234 -1.09 -29.54 21.03
C ALA A 234 -0.70 -29.78 19.55
N THR A 235 -1.47 -29.22 18.61
CA THR A 235 -1.09 -29.05 17.19
C THR A 235 0.32 -28.47 17.09
N HIS A 236 1.19 -29.06 16.26
CA HIS A 236 2.58 -28.62 16.06
C HIS A 236 2.66 -27.09 15.86
N PRO A 237 3.48 -26.34 16.62
CA PRO A 237 3.52 -24.87 16.55
C PRO A 237 3.77 -24.32 15.14
N GLY A 238 4.59 -25.02 14.34
CA GLY A 238 4.84 -24.69 12.93
C GLY A 238 3.56 -24.71 12.06
N VAL A 239 2.62 -25.60 12.34
CA VAL A 239 1.33 -25.65 11.61
C VAL A 239 0.50 -24.39 11.89
N LYS A 240 0.45 -23.94 13.15
CA LYS A 240 -0.25 -22.71 13.52
C LYS A 240 0.36 -21.48 12.85
N PHE A 241 1.69 -21.39 12.88
CA PHE A 241 2.44 -20.32 12.23
C PHE A 241 2.15 -20.26 10.72
N LEU A 242 2.24 -21.39 10.02
CA LEU A 242 2.02 -21.43 8.57
C LEU A 242 0.59 -21.08 8.18
N VAL A 243 -0.41 -21.53 8.95
CA VAL A 243 -1.81 -21.14 8.72
C VAL A 243 -2.00 -19.62 8.85
N GLU A 244 -1.35 -18.98 9.82
CA GLU A 244 -1.44 -17.51 9.95
C GLU A 244 -0.81 -16.80 8.75
N GLU A 245 0.29 -17.30 8.21
CA GLU A 245 0.91 -16.72 7.00
C GLU A 245 0.05 -16.96 5.75
N LEU A 246 -0.49 -18.17 5.53
CA LEU A 246 -1.40 -18.47 4.42
C LEU A 246 -2.70 -17.64 4.49
N ARG A 247 -3.21 -17.37 5.70
CA ARG A 247 -4.36 -16.47 5.91
C ARG A 247 -4.05 -15.03 5.48
N LYS A 248 -2.81 -14.56 5.65
CA LYS A 248 -2.42 -13.22 5.17
C LYS A 248 -2.40 -13.18 3.66
N ILE A 249 -1.85 -14.20 2.99
CA ILE A 249 -1.85 -14.32 1.53
C ILE A 249 -3.29 -14.32 1.01
N TYR A 250 -4.18 -15.10 1.62
CA TYR A 250 -5.61 -15.12 1.29
C TYR A 250 -6.23 -13.72 1.36
N LEU A 251 -5.98 -12.97 2.44
CA LEU A 251 -6.51 -11.61 2.58
C LEU A 251 -5.90 -10.60 1.60
N LYS A 252 -4.60 -10.75 1.25
CA LYS A 252 -3.89 -9.84 0.34
C LYS A 252 -4.27 -10.05 -1.12
N THR A 253 -4.59 -11.28 -1.49
CA THR A 253 -4.95 -11.66 -2.88
C THR A 253 -6.42 -11.41 -3.19
N HIS A 254 -7.26 -11.25 -2.16
CA HIS A 254 -8.67 -10.94 -2.31
C HIS A 254 -8.88 -9.58 -3.03
N GLY A 255 -9.75 -9.54 -4.04
CA GLY A 255 -10.01 -8.35 -4.86
C GLY A 255 -9.17 -8.24 -6.15
N PHE A 256 -8.26 -9.20 -6.39
CA PHE A 256 -7.40 -9.23 -7.58
C PHE A 256 -7.68 -10.45 -8.48
N GLU A 257 -8.89 -10.99 -8.42
CA GLU A 257 -9.29 -12.24 -9.07
C GLU A 257 -9.20 -12.17 -10.60
N LEU A 258 -9.22 -10.98 -11.21
CA LEU A 258 -9.06 -10.82 -12.65
C LEU A 258 -7.62 -11.06 -13.14
N ILE A 259 -6.63 -11.05 -12.24
CA ILE A 259 -5.22 -11.23 -12.60
C ILE A 259 -4.85 -12.72 -12.57
N LYS A 260 -4.52 -13.30 -13.73
CA LYS A 260 -4.17 -14.74 -13.88
C LYS A 260 -3.09 -15.23 -12.91
N ARG A 261 -2.06 -14.41 -12.66
CA ARG A 261 -0.98 -14.73 -11.71
C ARG A 261 -1.47 -14.78 -10.26
N VAL A 262 -2.44 -13.94 -9.91
CA VAL A 262 -3.05 -13.96 -8.56
C VAL A 262 -3.93 -15.18 -8.38
N LYS A 263 -4.71 -15.58 -9.40
CA LYS A 263 -5.47 -16.84 -9.37
C LYS A 263 -4.58 -18.04 -9.08
N LEU A 264 -3.41 -18.12 -9.71
CA LEU A 264 -2.45 -19.20 -9.47
C LEU A 264 -1.97 -19.24 -8.00
N VAL A 265 -1.70 -18.06 -7.43
CA VAL A 265 -1.33 -17.95 -6.00
C VAL A 265 -2.49 -18.35 -5.10
N GLN A 266 -3.72 -17.93 -5.40
CA GLN A 266 -4.93 -18.31 -4.66
C GLN A 266 -5.13 -19.82 -4.69
N GLU A 267 -5.05 -20.44 -5.87
CA GLU A 267 -5.18 -21.89 -6.04
C GLU A 267 -4.13 -22.66 -5.23
N ARG A 268 -2.86 -22.26 -5.31
CA ARG A 268 -1.80 -22.89 -4.52
C ARG A 268 -2.01 -22.67 -3.02
N ASN A 269 -2.39 -21.47 -2.61
CA ASN A 269 -2.66 -21.16 -1.20
C ASN A 269 -3.81 -22.01 -0.65
N ASP A 270 -4.87 -22.23 -1.42
CA ASP A 270 -6.00 -23.08 -1.06
C ASP A 270 -5.58 -24.56 -0.93
N GLN A 271 -4.76 -25.07 -1.85
CA GLN A 271 -4.18 -26.42 -1.75
C GLN A 271 -3.40 -26.60 -0.45
N LEU A 272 -2.53 -25.64 -0.09
CA LEU A 272 -1.74 -25.69 1.14
C LEU A 272 -2.60 -25.59 2.41
N MET A 273 -3.64 -24.76 2.40
CA MET A 273 -4.59 -24.67 3.51
C MET A 273 -5.38 -25.96 3.68
N GLN A 274 -5.78 -26.62 2.59
CA GLN A 274 -6.46 -27.92 2.62
C GLN A 274 -5.56 -29.00 3.24
N GLU A 275 -4.26 -29.00 2.92
CA GLU A 275 -3.30 -29.93 3.55
C GLU A 275 -3.21 -29.72 5.07
N LEU A 276 -3.29 -28.48 5.55
CA LEU A 276 -3.20 -28.16 6.99
C LEU A 276 -4.55 -28.27 7.73
N GLN A 277 -5.68 -28.31 7.02
CA GLN A 277 -7.03 -28.33 7.60
C GLN A 277 -7.27 -29.47 8.62
N PRO A 278 -6.76 -30.70 8.44
CA PRO A 278 -6.95 -31.78 9.41
C PRO A 278 -6.41 -31.50 10.82
N TYR A 279 -5.54 -30.50 10.97
CA TYR A 279 -4.91 -30.13 12.25
C TYR A 279 -5.69 -29.08 13.04
N PHE A 280 -6.84 -28.64 12.51
CA PHE A 280 -7.73 -27.67 13.14
C PHE A 280 -9.15 -28.23 13.25
N PRO A 281 -9.80 -28.10 14.42
CA PRO A 281 -11.20 -28.51 14.59
C PRO A 281 -12.17 -27.58 13.87
N GLU A 282 -11.76 -26.33 13.63
CA GLU A 282 -12.54 -25.33 12.90
C GLU A 282 -11.97 -25.09 11.50
N PRO A 283 -12.79 -24.63 10.53
CA PRO A 283 -12.30 -24.20 9.23
C PRO A 283 -11.18 -23.16 9.36
N ILE A 284 -10.07 -23.39 8.67
CA ILE A 284 -8.92 -22.48 8.69
C ILE A 284 -9.34 -21.09 8.21
N ILE A 285 -10.20 -20.99 7.20
CA ILE A 285 -10.83 -19.73 6.82
C ILE A 285 -12.12 -19.57 7.63
N SER A 286 -12.10 -18.67 8.62
CA SER A 286 -13.27 -18.40 9.45
C SER A 286 -14.39 -17.67 8.69
N ALA A 287 -15.63 -17.86 9.11
CA ALA A 287 -16.78 -17.12 8.58
C ALA A 287 -16.58 -15.59 8.65
N LYS A 288 -15.91 -15.09 9.69
CA LYS A 288 -15.56 -13.67 9.83
C LYS A 288 -14.55 -13.19 8.78
N MET A 289 -13.61 -14.05 8.36
CA MET A 289 -12.71 -13.74 7.25
C MET A 289 -13.44 -13.76 5.92
N LEU A 290 -14.34 -14.73 5.72
CA LEU A 290 -15.24 -14.77 4.55
C LEU A 290 -16.15 -13.53 4.49
N GLU A 291 -16.65 -13.04 5.62
CA GLU A 291 -17.41 -11.78 5.68
C GLU A 291 -16.53 -10.57 5.37
N LYS A 292 -15.31 -10.51 5.90
CA LYS A 292 -14.36 -9.44 5.59
C LYS A 292 -14.03 -9.40 4.09
N THR A 293 -13.96 -10.56 3.43
CA THR A 293 -13.78 -10.67 1.98
C THR A 293 -15.08 -10.45 1.20
N LYS A 294 -16.25 -10.86 1.71
CA LYS A 294 -17.56 -10.60 1.07
C LYS A 294 -18.00 -9.13 1.14
N HIS A 295 -17.72 -8.45 2.25
CA HIS A 295 -17.97 -7.01 2.39
C HIS A 295 -17.04 -6.16 1.54
N SER A 296 -15.88 -6.71 1.12
CA SER A 296 -15.02 -6.13 0.10
C SER A 296 -15.56 -6.32 -1.33
N PHE A 297 -16.61 -7.13 -1.52
CA PHE A 297 -17.16 -7.54 -2.81
C PHE A 297 -18.69 -7.37 -2.90
N LYS A 298 -19.25 -6.30 -2.30
CA LYS A 298 -20.63 -5.92 -2.64
C LYS A 298 -20.65 -5.21 -4.00
N HIS A 299 -20.63 -6.01 -5.05
CA HIS A 299 -21.51 -5.73 -6.19
C HIS A 299 -22.93 -5.91 -5.67
N ARG A 300 -23.67 -4.80 -5.55
CA ARG A 300 -25.04 -4.76 -5.03
C ARG A 300 -25.98 -5.29 -6.11
N GLU A 301 -26.03 -6.60 -6.29
CA GLU A 301 -27.12 -7.21 -7.06
C GLU A 301 -28.45 -6.98 -6.34
N ARG A 302 -29.34 -6.28 -7.06
CA ARG A 302 -30.77 -6.24 -6.78
C ARG A 302 -31.31 -7.66 -6.83
N SER A 303 -31.96 -8.09 -5.77
CA SER A 303 -33.08 -9.03 -5.88
C SER A 303 -34.26 -8.43 -5.14
N ALA A 304 -35.28 -8.09 -5.91
CA ALA A 304 -36.59 -7.75 -5.41
C ALA A 304 -37.26 -9.02 -4.87
N ALA A 305 -37.62 -9.01 -3.59
CA ALA A 305 -38.69 -9.83 -3.05
C ALA A 305 -39.36 -9.01 -1.94
N GLY A 306 -40.62 -8.67 -2.18
CA GLY A 306 -41.42 -7.83 -1.29
C GLY A 306 -41.89 -8.57 -0.03
N SER A 307 -42.22 -7.73 0.95
CA SER A 307 -43.16 -7.94 2.06
C SER A 307 -42.92 -9.12 3.01
N LYS A 308 -42.71 -8.83 4.30
CA LYS A 308 -43.80 -8.68 5.30
C LYS A 308 -43.23 -8.37 6.68
N ASN A 309 -43.94 -7.52 7.41
CA ASN A 309 -43.84 -7.34 8.86
C ASN A 309 -44.06 -8.67 9.57
N GLU A 310 -43.30 -8.94 10.64
CA GLU A 310 -43.86 -9.57 11.85
C GLU A 310 -42.98 -9.40 13.09
N ASN A 311 -43.66 -9.42 14.23
CA ASN A 311 -43.21 -9.00 15.56
C ASN A 311 -42.40 -10.07 16.33
N LYS A 312 -41.55 -9.56 17.24
CA LYS A 312 -41.15 -10.07 18.58
C LYS A 312 -40.94 -11.59 18.78
N SER A 313 -39.76 -11.95 19.30
CA SER A 313 -39.69 -12.68 20.57
C SER A 313 -38.40 -12.40 21.35
N ALA A 314 -38.57 -12.16 22.64
CA ALA A 314 -37.54 -11.91 23.63
C ALA A 314 -37.02 -13.24 24.19
N GLY A 315 -35.70 -13.41 24.27
CA GLY A 315 -35.13 -14.59 24.92
C GLY A 315 -33.65 -14.83 24.64
N LYS A 316 -32.77 -13.89 25.01
CA LYS A 316 -31.31 -14.16 25.16
C LYS A 316 -30.50 -13.05 25.86
N PHE A 317 -31.13 -12.23 26.71
CA PHE A 317 -30.49 -11.06 27.34
C PHE A 317 -30.02 -11.26 28.79
N LEU A 318 -29.98 -12.50 29.31
CA LEU A 318 -29.60 -12.79 30.71
C LEU A 318 -28.24 -13.48 30.90
N ARG A 319 -27.49 -13.80 29.83
CA ARG A 319 -26.14 -14.41 29.94
C ARG A 319 -24.96 -13.43 29.76
N LYS A 320 -25.22 -12.15 29.50
CA LYS A 320 -24.16 -11.13 29.25
C LYS A 320 -23.83 -10.22 30.43
N ILE A 321 -24.57 -10.27 31.54
CA ILE A 321 -24.36 -9.34 32.67
C ILE A 321 -23.30 -9.86 33.66
N ILE A 322 -23.07 -11.18 33.74
CA ILE A 322 -22.08 -11.76 34.68
C ILE A 322 -20.63 -11.54 34.22
N LEU A 323 -20.37 -11.40 32.91
CA LEU A 323 -19.02 -11.23 32.36
C LEU A 323 -18.45 -9.80 32.50
N ILE A 324 -19.30 -8.80 32.73
CA ILE A 324 -18.86 -7.39 32.78
C ILE A 324 -18.35 -7.01 34.18
N ILE A 325 -18.87 -7.64 35.25
CA ILE A 325 -18.46 -7.35 36.63
C ILE A 325 -17.05 -7.89 36.94
N LEU A 326 -16.65 -9.02 36.31
CA LEU A 326 -15.32 -9.60 36.50
C LEU A 326 -14.20 -8.74 35.89
N PHE A 327 -14.49 -7.96 34.84
CA PHE A 327 -13.51 -7.08 34.19
C PHE A 327 -13.25 -5.76 34.95
N ILE A 328 -14.16 -5.34 35.83
CA ILE A 328 -14.01 -4.10 36.61
C ILE A 328 -13.06 -4.33 37.80
N PHE A 329 -13.03 -5.53 38.39
CA PHE A 329 -12.10 -5.87 39.48
C PHE A 329 -10.65 -6.13 39.02
N LEU A 330 -10.44 -6.52 37.76
CA LEU A 330 -9.09 -6.72 37.20
C LEU A 330 -8.42 -5.42 36.73
N GLY A 331 -9.23 -4.39 36.41
CA GLY A 331 -8.75 -3.08 35.96
C GLY A 331 -8.27 -2.16 37.08
N THR A 332 -8.80 -2.30 38.30
CA THR A 332 -8.40 -1.48 39.46
C THR A 332 -7.09 -1.95 40.10
N PHE A 333 -6.72 -3.23 39.96
CA PHE A 333 -5.51 -3.80 40.53
C PHE A 333 -4.22 -3.37 39.79
N LEU A 334 -4.32 -3.00 38.50
CA LEU A 334 -3.17 -2.56 37.69
C LEU A 334 -2.83 -1.07 37.84
N ILE A 335 -3.76 -0.25 38.33
CA ILE A 335 -3.55 1.20 38.51
C ILE A 335 -2.81 1.49 39.82
N PHE A 336 -2.91 0.61 40.83
CA PHE A 336 -2.26 0.78 42.13
C PHE A 336 -0.74 0.54 42.10
N PHE A 337 -0.22 -0.20 41.12
CA PHE A 337 1.22 -0.52 41.04
C PHE A 337 2.07 0.54 40.32
N PHE A 338 1.44 1.51 39.63
CA PHE A 338 2.14 2.51 38.81
C PHE A 338 2.27 3.91 39.45
N GLN A 339 1.84 4.11 40.70
CA GLN A 339 1.94 5.41 41.38
C GLN A 339 3.20 5.63 42.24
N ASN A 340 4.08 4.65 42.38
CA ASN A 340 5.37 4.83 43.07
C ASN A 340 6.53 4.92 42.08
N GLN A 341 6.63 6.04 41.37
CA GLN A 341 7.91 6.59 40.88
C GLN A 341 7.74 8.00 40.30
N GLY A 342 8.22 9.00 41.05
CA GLY A 342 8.90 10.22 40.59
C GLY A 342 8.20 11.14 39.56
N GLN A 343 7.77 12.30 40.05
CA GLN A 343 7.44 13.50 39.25
C GLN A 343 8.70 14.04 38.50
N PRO A 344 8.58 14.69 37.32
CA PRO A 344 8.71 16.17 37.25
C PRO A 344 7.89 16.81 36.08
N PRO A 345 8.09 18.08 35.64
CA PRO A 345 7.20 19.20 36.02
C PRO A 345 6.55 19.97 34.83
N GLY A 346 5.56 20.81 35.16
CA GLY A 346 5.31 22.12 34.51
C GLY A 346 4.48 22.17 33.21
N LYS A 347 3.15 22.27 33.31
CA LYS A 347 2.28 22.79 32.24
C LYS A 347 2.16 24.32 32.33
N SER A 348 2.52 25.04 31.27
CA SER A 348 2.18 26.46 31.09
C SER A 348 0.75 26.60 30.56
N LEU A 349 -0.11 27.31 31.29
CA LEU A 349 -1.47 27.71 30.91
C LEU A 349 -1.45 28.86 29.89
N MET A 350 -1.92 28.63 28.66
CA MET A 350 -2.39 29.72 27.79
C MET A 350 -3.91 29.89 27.96
N LYS A 351 -4.33 31.10 28.32
CA LYS A 351 -5.73 31.50 28.52
C LYS A 351 -6.43 31.66 27.16
N HIS A 352 -7.52 30.94 26.92
CA HIS A 352 -8.42 31.21 25.80
C HIS A 352 -9.38 32.36 26.16
N LEU A 353 -9.40 33.42 25.33
CA LEU A 353 -10.43 34.46 25.38
C LEU A 353 -11.76 33.90 24.87
N LYS A 354 -12.82 34.06 25.68
CA LYS A 354 -14.18 33.59 25.40
C LYS A 354 -14.98 34.75 24.81
N PHE A 355 -15.39 34.65 23.56
CA PHE A 355 -16.28 35.64 22.93
C PHE A 355 -17.73 35.34 23.29
N VAL A 356 -18.46 36.34 23.79
CA VAL A 356 -19.90 36.25 24.11
C VAL A 356 -20.60 37.43 23.43
N PRO A 357 -21.29 37.23 22.29
CA PRO A 357 -21.99 38.32 21.63
C PRO A 357 -23.26 38.69 22.39
N LYS A 358 -23.43 39.97 22.69
CA LYS A 358 -24.53 40.50 23.53
C LYS A 358 -25.80 40.92 22.76
N ASN A 359 -25.91 40.73 21.44
CA ASN A 359 -27.11 41.13 20.68
C ASN A 359 -27.64 40.00 19.77
N LYS A 360 -28.97 39.93 19.62
CA LYS A 360 -29.70 38.95 18.79
C LYS A 360 -29.19 39.00 17.35
N THR A 361 -28.68 37.87 16.88
CA THR A 361 -28.22 37.68 15.49
C THR A 361 -29.43 37.68 14.56
N LEU A 362 -29.53 38.65 13.65
CA LEU A 362 -30.51 38.65 12.57
C LEU A 362 -30.12 37.56 11.55
N THR A 363 -30.96 36.54 11.43
CA THR A 363 -30.81 35.50 10.39
C THR A 363 -31.56 35.96 9.14
N ALA A 364 -30.83 36.25 8.06
CA ALA A 364 -31.43 36.41 6.75
C ALA A 364 -31.98 35.04 6.30
N LYS A 365 -33.28 34.98 6.00
CA LYS A 365 -33.90 33.79 5.39
C LYS A 365 -33.32 33.63 3.98
N SER A 366 -32.42 32.66 3.78
CA SER A 366 -32.10 32.21 2.42
C SER A 366 -33.23 31.30 1.91
N SER A 367 -33.56 31.46 0.63
CA SER A 367 -34.63 30.73 -0.04
C SER A 367 -34.38 29.22 0.00
N THR A 368 -35.40 28.46 0.36
CA THR A 368 -35.38 27.00 0.48
C THR A 368 -35.70 26.31 -0.85
N ALA A 369 -35.13 26.79 -1.96
CA ALA A 369 -35.19 26.09 -3.24
C ALA A 369 -33.84 25.38 -3.47
N ASN A 370 -33.90 24.07 -3.70
CA ASN A 370 -32.77 23.13 -3.87
C ASN A 370 -32.12 22.60 -2.58
N LYS A 371 -32.94 22.01 -1.70
CA LYS A 371 -32.44 20.96 -0.79
C LYS A 371 -32.22 19.68 -1.61
N LEU A 372 -30.97 19.37 -1.95
CA LEU A 372 -30.60 18.03 -2.43
C LEU A 372 -30.86 17.03 -1.29
N SER A 373 -31.73 16.05 -1.53
CA SER A 373 -31.89 14.86 -0.68
C SER A 373 -30.56 14.11 -0.56
N GLU A 374 -30.42 13.26 0.46
CA GLU A 374 -29.28 12.34 0.59
C GLU A 374 -29.27 11.38 -0.61
N PHE A 375 -28.63 11.77 -1.70
CA PHE A 375 -28.39 10.91 -2.85
C PHE A 375 -27.15 10.08 -2.59
N ASN A 376 -27.23 8.77 -2.87
CA ASN A 376 -26.06 7.93 -3.02
C ASN A 376 -25.34 8.33 -4.32
N LEU A 377 -24.12 8.83 -4.21
CA LEU A 377 -23.36 9.43 -5.31
C LEU A 377 -22.98 8.37 -6.36
N GLU A 378 -22.73 7.15 -5.92
CA GLU A 378 -22.43 6.00 -6.76
C GLU A 378 -23.64 5.59 -7.60
N ASP A 379 -24.82 5.48 -7.00
CA ASP A 379 -26.08 5.19 -7.70
C ASP A 379 -26.39 6.30 -8.74
N MET A 380 -26.07 7.56 -8.42
CA MET A 380 -26.24 8.70 -9.31
C MET A 380 -25.28 8.65 -10.50
N MET A 381 -23.99 8.41 -10.26
CA MET A 381 -22.98 8.29 -11.32
C MET A 381 -23.24 7.08 -12.22
N GLN A 382 -23.72 5.98 -11.66
CA GLN A 382 -24.18 4.81 -12.42
C GLN A 382 -25.39 5.16 -13.31
N SER A 383 -26.36 5.94 -12.80
CA SER A 383 -27.50 6.42 -13.60
C SER A 383 -27.09 7.35 -14.74
N PHE A 384 -25.94 8.01 -14.61
CA PHE A 384 -25.39 8.86 -15.66
C PHE A 384 -24.66 8.07 -16.75
N GLY A 385 -24.37 6.78 -16.51
CA GLY A 385 -23.59 5.95 -17.43
C GLY A 385 -22.12 6.38 -17.52
N SER A 386 -21.59 7.08 -16.51
CA SER A 386 -20.21 7.55 -16.50
C SER A 386 -19.28 6.52 -15.89
N ASN A 387 -18.14 6.27 -16.56
CA ASN A 387 -17.08 5.38 -16.06
C ASN A 387 -16.09 6.09 -15.11
N ILE A 388 -16.32 7.37 -14.78
CA ILE A 388 -15.45 8.12 -13.87
C ILE A 388 -15.67 7.61 -12.44
N PRO A 389 -14.60 7.21 -11.73
CA PRO A 389 -14.73 6.62 -10.40
C PRO A 389 -15.24 7.64 -9.38
N VAL A 390 -16.00 7.15 -8.41
CA VAL A 390 -16.45 7.92 -7.26
C VAL A 390 -15.48 7.69 -6.10
N GLN A 391 -15.08 8.77 -5.44
CA GLN A 391 -14.20 8.72 -4.28
C GLN A 391 -14.91 9.27 -3.05
N GLU A 392 -14.83 8.53 -1.93
CA GLU A 392 -15.34 9.02 -0.66
C GLU A 392 -14.57 10.26 -0.19
N SER A 393 -15.29 11.23 0.39
CA SER A 393 -14.70 12.47 0.88
C SER A 393 -13.82 12.24 2.12
N SER A 394 -12.52 12.08 1.89
CA SER A 394 -11.50 12.02 2.94
C SER A 394 -11.25 13.38 3.59
N GLU A 395 -10.68 13.41 4.79
CA GLU A 395 -10.30 14.68 5.46
C GLU A 395 -9.43 15.60 4.59
N ARG A 396 -8.66 15.01 3.67
CA ARG A 396 -7.83 15.73 2.72
C ARG A 396 -8.63 16.40 1.62
N LEU A 397 -9.64 15.71 1.07
CA LEU A 397 -10.56 16.30 0.07
C LEU A 397 -11.41 17.41 0.70
N LYS A 398 -11.84 17.21 1.96
CA LYS A 398 -12.52 18.25 2.76
C LYS A 398 -11.70 19.53 2.89
N LYS A 399 -10.41 19.40 3.20
CA LYS A 399 -9.49 20.54 3.26
C LYS A 399 -9.33 21.22 1.91
N MET A 400 -9.36 20.47 0.81
CA MET A 400 -9.24 21.02 -0.54
C MET A 400 -10.42 21.92 -0.94
N VAL A 401 -11.63 21.60 -0.46
CA VAL A 401 -12.84 22.40 -0.71
C VAL A 401 -12.78 23.78 -0.03
N THR A 402 -12.03 23.91 1.07
CA THR A 402 -11.95 25.14 1.89
C THR A 402 -10.58 25.81 1.87
N ALA A 403 -9.62 25.27 1.14
CA ALA A 403 -8.22 25.70 1.14
C ALA A 403 -8.00 26.97 0.30
N SER A 404 -6.97 27.75 0.67
CA SER A 404 -6.43 28.81 -0.20
C SER A 404 -5.79 28.20 -1.45
N PRO A 405 -5.64 28.95 -2.56
CA PRO A 405 -5.08 28.44 -3.81
C PRO A 405 -3.73 27.72 -3.66
N GLU A 406 -2.82 28.24 -2.84
CA GLU A 406 -1.50 27.64 -2.57
C GLU A 406 -1.61 26.27 -1.86
N ILE A 407 -2.55 26.15 -0.92
CA ILE A 407 -2.78 24.90 -0.17
C ILE A 407 -3.51 23.89 -1.07
N LEU A 408 -4.45 24.37 -1.90
CA LEU A 408 -5.15 23.56 -2.90
C LEU A 408 -4.17 22.95 -3.90
N GLU A 409 -3.25 23.74 -4.43
CA GLU A 409 -2.22 23.27 -5.36
C GLU A 409 -1.31 22.22 -4.72
N ASN A 410 -0.91 22.41 -3.46
CA ASN A 410 -0.12 21.42 -2.73
C ASN A 410 -0.91 20.11 -2.51
N ILE A 411 -2.18 20.19 -2.11
CA ILE A 411 -3.03 19.01 -1.93
C ILE A 411 -3.23 18.28 -3.26
N ALA A 412 -3.54 19.02 -4.34
CA ALA A 412 -3.70 18.50 -5.68
C ALA A 412 -2.42 17.83 -6.21
N ASN A 413 -1.26 18.48 -6.08
CA ASN A 413 0.03 17.92 -6.47
C ASN A 413 0.37 16.66 -5.69
N ASN A 414 0.05 16.62 -4.39
CA ASN A 414 0.22 15.40 -3.61
C ASN A 414 -0.75 14.30 -4.10
N ILE A 415 -1.97 14.64 -4.55
CA ILE A 415 -2.95 13.63 -5.05
C ILE A 415 -2.42 13.05 -6.36
N LEU A 416 -1.95 13.91 -7.26
CA LEU A 416 -1.35 13.51 -8.54
C LEU A 416 -0.07 12.68 -8.35
N ARG A 417 0.72 12.93 -7.29
CA ARG A 417 1.90 12.11 -6.96
C ARG A 417 1.56 10.73 -6.42
N GLU A 418 0.47 10.61 -5.67
CA GLU A 418 0.05 9.37 -5.04
C GLU A 418 -0.73 8.45 -5.99
N ILE A 419 -1.69 9.01 -6.73
CA ILE A 419 -2.64 8.27 -7.56
C ILE A 419 -2.21 8.27 -9.03
N GLY A 420 -1.50 9.31 -9.47
CA GLY A 420 -0.97 9.43 -10.82
C GLY A 420 -1.35 10.77 -11.48
N LYS A 421 -0.54 11.19 -12.46
CA LYS A 421 -0.73 12.48 -13.16
C LYS A 421 -2.04 12.55 -13.95
N ASN A 422 -2.65 11.41 -14.28
CA ASN A 422 -3.88 11.30 -15.07
C ASN A 422 -5.11 10.97 -14.21
N THR A 423 -5.08 11.33 -12.93
CA THR A 423 -6.16 11.00 -11.99
C THR A 423 -7.40 11.87 -12.24
N VAL A 424 -8.56 11.21 -12.31
CA VAL A 424 -9.89 11.83 -12.40
C VAL A 424 -10.86 11.09 -11.48
N PHE A 425 -11.67 11.80 -10.70
CA PHE A 425 -12.75 11.21 -9.90
C PHE A 425 -13.80 12.25 -9.50
N VAL A 426 -14.98 11.78 -9.11
CA VAL A 426 -16.05 12.60 -8.54
C VAL A 426 -16.17 12.33 -7.05
N PHE A 427 -16.44 13.37 -6.25
CA PHE A 427 -16.77 13.23 -4.84
C PHE A 427 -17.81 14.27 -4.41
N SER A 428 -18.48 14.02 -3.29
CA SER A 428 -19.42 14.96 -2.68
C SER A 428 -18.94 15.41 -1.31
N GLU A 429 -19.01 16.71 -1.03
CA GLU A 429 -18.71 17.26 0.29
C GLU A 429 -19.66 18.42 0.60
N ALA A 430 -20.14 18.51 1.84
CA ALA A 430 -21.07 19.56 2.29
C ALA A 430 -22.27 19.76 1.34
N LYS A 431 -22.81 18.67 0.78
CA LYS A 431 -23.93 18.65 -0.19
C LYS A 431 -23.63 19.35 -1.53
N SER A 432 -22.36 19.59 -1.85
CA SER A 432 -21.88 20.04 -3.16
C SER A 432 -21.20 18.89 -3.89
N LEU A 433 -21.27 18.90 -5.22
CA LEU A 433 -20.63 17.91 -6.08
C LEU A 433 -19.33 18.48 -6.65
N PHE A 434 -18.31 17.66 -6.71
CA PHE A 434 -16.99 18.06 -7.18
C PHE A 434 -16.42 17.05 -8.18
N LEU A 435 -15.82 17.56 -9.25
CA LEU A 435 -14.99 16.80 -10.18
C LEU A 435 -13.53 17.17 -9.95
N PHE A 436 -12.73 16.18 -9.57
CA PHE A 436 -11.28 16.30 -9.59
C PHE A 436 -10.79 15.90 -10.98
N TRP A 437 -10.13 16.81 -11.69
CA TRP A 437 -9.60 16.60 -13.02
C TRP A 437 -8.13 17.02 -13.06
N LYS A 438 -7.18 16.07 -13.14
CA LYS A 438 -5.74 16.36 -13.32
C LYS A 438 -5.25 17.53 -12.45
N GLY A 439 -5.60 17.53 -11.16
CA GLY A 439 -5.15 18.52 -10.18
C GLY A 439 -6.01 19.78 -10.06
N LYS A 440 -7.03 19.98 -10.90
CA LYS A 440 -8.03 21.03 -10.70
C LYS A 440 -9.31 20.47 -10.13
N LEU A 441 -10.01 21.32 -9.38
CA LEU A 441 -11.28 21.01 -8.76
C LEU A 441 -12.38 21.86 -9.38
N GLU A 442 -13.35 21.22 -10.01
CA GLU A 442 -14.56 21.87 -10.50
C GLU A 442 -15.72 21.59 -9.54
N LYS A 443 -16.46 22.63 -9.15
CA LYS A 443 -17.64 22.54 -8.28
C LYS A 443 -18.91 22.66 -9.11
N PHE A 444 -19.88 21.78 -8.84
CA PHE A 444 -21.18 21.78 -9.50
C PHE A 444 -22.29 22.15 -8.51
N ALA A 445 -23.22 22.98 -8.98
CA ALA A 445 -24.38 23.43 -8.20
C ALA A 445 -25.49 22.38 -8.17
N SER A 446 -25.57 21.51 -9.18
CA SER A 446 -26.59 20.47 -9.28
C SER A 446 -26.06 19.17 -9.92
N PRO A 447 -26.71 18.02 -9.65
CA PRO A 447 -26.48 16.76 -10.37
C PRO A 447 -26.62 16.87 -11.88
N GLN A 448 -27.54 17.71 -12.36
CA GLN A 448 -27.79 17.92 -13.79
C GLN A 448 -26.61 18.60 -14.48
N ASP A 449 -25.98 19.58 -13.82
CA ASP A 449 -24.79 20.25 -14.34
C ASP A 449 -23.61 19.27 -14.45
N LEU A 450 -23.44 18.43 -13.43
CA LEU A 450 -22.44 17.36 -13.45
C LEU A 450 -22.74 16.37 -14.58
N GLN A 451 -23.99 15.90 -14.72
CA GLN A 451 -24.37 14.98 -15.79
C GLN A 451 -24.08 15.57 -17.18
N LYS A 452 -24.39 16.84 -17.40
CA LYS A 452 -24.10 17.54 -18.66
C LYS A 452 -22.60 17.56 -18.95
N LYS A 453 -21.78 17.89 -17.95
CA LYS A 453 -20.32 17.90 -18.07
C LYS A 453 -19.76 16.50 -18.37
N LEU A 454 -20.25 15.47 -17.68
CA LEU A 454 -19.81 14.09 -17.88
C LEU A 454 -20.19 13.56 -19.27
N ARG A 455 -21.38 13.89 -19.77
CA ARG A 455 -21.78 13.54 -21.16
C ARG A 455 -20.90 14.23 -22.20
N GLN A 456 -20.55 15.49 -21.98
CA GLN A 456 -19.62 16.19 -22.87
C GLN A 456 -18.25 15.52 -22.89
N LEU A 457 -17.72 15.14 -21.73
CA LEU A 457 -16.44 14.44 -21.63
C LEU A 457 -16.47 13.03 -22.25
N ASP A 458 -17.59 12.30 -22.09
CA ASP A 458 -17.79 10.98 -22.72
C ASP A 458 -17.90 11.09 -24.25
N GLN A 459 -18.54 12.14 -24.75
CA GLN A 459 -18.59 12.43 -26.18
C GLN A 459 -17.20 12.74 -26.74
N GLN A 460 -16.43 13.61 -26.06
CA GLN A 460 -15.05 13.90 -26.42
C GLN A 460 -14.14 12.66 -26.36
N TYR A 461 -14.34 11.79 -25.38
CA TYR A 461 -13.65 10.51 -25.29
C TYR A 461 -13.89 9.67 -26.55
N LYS A 462 -15.15 9.51 -26.96
CA LYS A 462 -15.53 8.73 -28.15
C LYS A 462 -15.03 9.34 -29.44
N GLU A 463 -15.03 10.66 -29.54
CA GLU A 463 -14.51 11.38 -30.70
C GLU A 463 -13.00 11.18 -30.87
N VAL A 464 -12.21 11.31 -29.79
CA VAL A 464 -10.77 11.04 -29.83
C VAL A 464 -10.49 9.55 -30.07
N GLU A 465 -11.29 8.65 -29.50
CA GLU A 465 -11.19 7.20 -29.76
C GLU A 465 -11.51 6.87 -31.23
N SER A 466 -12.47 7.55 -31.85
CA SER A 466 -12.84 7.33 -33.26
C SER A 466 -11.71 7.72 -34.22
N LEU A 467 -11.01 8.82 -33.94
CA LEU A 467 -9.82 9.22 -34.71
C LEU A 467 -8.74 8.12 -34.70
N TRP A 468 -8.55 7.46 -33.56
CA TRP A 468 -7.62 6.33 -33.48
C TRP A 468 -8.04 5.14 -34.34
N ARG A 469 -9.35 4.83 -34.39
CA ARG A 469 -9.87 3.76 -35.24
C ARG A 469 -9.69 4.05 -36.73
N GLU A 470 -9.72 5.32 -37.12
CA GLU A 470 -9.46 5.74 -38.51
C GLU A 470 -7.98 5.60 -38.91
N ILE A 471 -7.05 5.77 -37.97
CA ILE A 471 -5.60 5.62 -38.22
C ILE A 471 -5.21 4.13 -38.39
N GLY A 472 -5.95 3.20 -37.79
CA GLY A 472 -5.86 1.76 -38.07
C GLY A 472 -4.50 1.14 -37.72
N ASP A 473 -3.89 0.44 -38.68
CA ASP A 473 -2.58 -0.21 -38.50
C ASP A 473 -1.39 0.77 -38.61
N ASN A 474 -1.62 2.01 -39.07
CA ASN A 474 -0.59 3.05 -39.23
C ASN A 474 -0.41 3.89 -37.96
N ALA A 475 -0.86 3.37 -36.83
CA ALA A 475 -1.00 4.11 -35.60
C ALA A 475 0.29 3.98 -34.75
N PRO A 476 0.91 5.07 -34.28
CA PRO A 476 2.22 5.01 -33.62
C PRO A 476 2.27 4.08 -32.40
N GLU A 477 3.41 3.43 -32.18
CA GLU A 477 3.57 2.53 -31.04
C GLU A 477 3.49 3.32 -29.71
N ASN A 478 2.65 2.87 -28.77
CA ASN A 478 2.46 3.43 -27.42
C ASN A 478 1.52 4.64 -27.26
N VAL A 479 0.49 4.76 -28.09
CA VAL A 479 -0.55 5.76 -27.90
C VAL A 479 -1.43 5.51 -26.67
N ARG A 480 -1.76 6.58 -25.93
CA ARG A 480 -2.61 6.52 -24.73
C ARG A 480 -3.56 7.70 -24.66
N LEU A 481 -4.82 7.42 -24.35
CA LEU A 481 -5.78 8.47 -24.02
C LEU A 481 -5.53 8.99 -22.60
N ILE A 482 -5.41 10.30 -22.44
CA ILE A 482 -5.14 10.96 -21.16
C ILE A 482 -6.14 12.11 -20.90
N PRO A 483 -6.49 12.40 -19.64
CA PRO A 483 -7.18 13.64 -19.32
C PRO A 483 -6.23 14.83 -19.48
N ASP A 484 -6.74 15.95 -19.98
CA ASP A 484 -5.99 17.20 -20.09
C ASP A 484 -6.85 18.46 -20.01
N PHE A 485 -6.20 19.62 -20.20
CA PHE A 485 -6.83 20.92 -20.36
C PHE A 485 -6.51 21.52 -21.73
N LEU A 486 -7.55 21.98 -22.41
CA LEU A 486 -7.48 22.83 -23.59
C LEU A 486 -8.24 24.13 -23.29
N ASP A 487 -7.58 25.27 -23.45
CA ASP A 487 -8.13 26.60 -23.13
C ASP A 487 -8.77 26.71 -21.74
N GLY A 488 -8.13 26.06 -20.76
CA GLY A 488 -8.59 26.03 -19.37
C GLY A 488 -9.78 25.11 -19.10
N LYS A 489 -10.35 24.45 -20.12
CA LYS A 489 -11.45 23.49 -19.98
C LYS A 489 -10.93 22.05 -19.92
N SER A 490 -11.48 21.26 -19.01
CA SER A 490 -11.21 19.81 -18.96
C SER A 490 -11.67 19.12 -20.25
N THR A 491 -10.77 18.32 -20.83
CA THR A 491 -10.97 17.55 -22.06
C THR A 491 -10.14 16.25 -22.02
N TYR A 492 -10.38 15.34 -22.96
CA TYR A 492 -9.46 14.24 -23.26
C TYR A 492 -8.49 14.62 -24.37
N ALA A 493 -7.29 14.05 -24.31
CA ALA A 493 -6.26 14.16 -25.33
C ALA A 493 -5.65 12.79 -25.60
N LEU A 494 -5.13 12.60 -26.80
CA LEU A 494 -4.33 11.44 -27.18
C LEU A 494 -2.86 11.79 -26.95
N GLU A 495 -2.17 11.09 -26.07
CA GLU A 495 -0.73 11.23 -25.86
C GLU A 495 0.03 10.19 -26.68
N MET A 496 1.01 10.66 -27.44
CA MET A 496 1.88 9.85 -28.29
C MET A 496 3.28 10.44 -28.36
N LEU A 497 4.21 9.72 -29.00
CA LEU A 497 5.57 10.20 -29.25
C LEU A 497 5.69 10.65 -30.71
N ASP A 498 6.41 11.75 -30.95
CA ASP A 498 6.80 12.18 -32.29
C ASP A 498 8.07 11.45 -32.79
N GLU A 499 8.53 11.76 -34.02
CA GLU A 499 9.75 11.20 -34.63
C GLU A 499 11.01 11.34 -33.76
N ASN A 500 11.08 12.36 -32.90
CA ASN A 500 12.21 12.61 -32.01
C ASN A 500 12.07 11.90 -30.66
N GLY A 501 10.97 11.18 -30.44
CA GLY A 501 10.64 10.53 -29.18
C GLY A 501 10.07 11.49 -28.12
N ASP A 502 9.65 12.69 -28.52
CA ASP A 502 9.06 13.69 -27.64
C ASP A 502 7.53 13.55 -27.54
N PRO A 503 6.93 13.83 -26.37
CA PRO A 503 5.50 13.66 -26.17
C PRO A 503 4.69 14.73 -26.91
N MET A 504 3.77 14.29 -27.76
CA MET A 504 2.79 15.11 -28.47
C MET A 504 1.37 14.76 -27.99
N GLN A 505 0.49 15.76 -27.97
CA GLN A 505 -0.91 15.61 -27.55
C GLN A 505 -1.87 16.00 -28.67
N VAL A 506 -2.83 15.13 -28.97
CA VAL A 506 -3.85 15.35 -30.01
C VAL A 506 -5.21 15.59 -29.36
N TYR A 507 -5.92 16.61 -29.83
CA TYR A 507 -7.23 17.02 -29.34
C TYR A 507 -8.23 17.02 -30.48
N MET A 508 -9.46 16.56 -30.21
CA MET A 508 -10.58 16.76 -31.13
C MET A 508 -11.41 17.95 -30.65
N THR A 509 -11.62 18.94 -31.53
CA THR A 509 -12.48 20.10 -31.28
C THR A 509 -13.53 20.25 -32.37
N GLU A 510 -14.48 21.16 -32.17
CA GLU A 510 -15.49 21.50 -33.19
C GLU A 510 -14.87 22.08 -34.47
N GLU A 511 -13.67 22.64 -34.39
CA GLU A 511 -12.94 23.23 -35.52
C GLU A 511 -12.05 22.21 -36.25
N GLY A 512 -11.83 21.02 -35.67
CA GLY A 512 -10.97 19.97 -36.22
C GLY A 512 -10.02 19.38 -35.18
N VAL A 513 -8.95 18.76 -35.66
CA VAL A 513 -7.91 18.14 -34.83
C VAL A 513 -6.81 19.16 -34.53
N LEU A 514 -6.53 19.38 -33.25
CA LEU A 514 -5.42 20.22 -32.78
C LEU A 514 -4.28 19.35 -32.25
N LEU A 515 -3.05 19.72 -32.58
CA LEU A 515 -1.85 19.07 -32.08
C LEU A 515 -1.09 20.04 -31.17
N ARG A 516 -0.73 19.57 -29.97
CA ARG A 516 0.16 20.27 -29.04
C ARG A 516 1.49 19.53 -28.99
N LEU A 517 2.56 20.23 -29.37
CA LEU A 517 3.92 19.72 -29.32
C LEU A 517 4.45 19.70 -27.88
N SER A 518 5.56 18.99 -27.66
CA SER A 518 6.23 18.85 -26.36
C SER A 518 6.65 20.19 -25.74
N ASN A 519 6.93 21.19 -26.56
CA ASN A 519 7.24 22.56 -26.15
C ASN A 519 6.00 23.37 -25.69
N GLY A 520 4.81 22.77 -25.73
CA GLY A 520 3.55 23.38 -25.31
C GLY A 520 2.86 24.24 -26.38
N GLN A 521 3.45 24.40 -27.57
CA GLN A 521 2.83 25.13 -28.67
C GLN A 521 1.74 24.30 -29.34
N LEU A 522 0.60 24.93 -29.61
CA LEU A 522 -0.44 24.40 -30.47
C LEU A 522 -0.10 24.76 -31.92
N LEU A 523 -0.35 23.84 -32.86
CA LEU A 523 -0.26 24.19 -34.28
C LEU A 523 -1.28 25.28 -34.63
N ASP A 524 -0.87 26.22 -35.49
CA ASP A 524 -1.62 27.44 -35.82
C ASP A 524 -2.97 27.19 -36.52
N LYS A 525 -3.23 25.96 -37.03
CA LYS A 525 -4.47 25.62 -37.72
C LYS A 525 -4.99 24.24 -37.29
N PRO A 526 -6.28 24.11 -36.95
CA PRO A 526 -6.96 22.82 -36.84
C PRO A 526 -6.85 22.05 -38.16
N LEU A 527 -6.53 20.77 -38.06
CA LEU A 527 -6.46 19.84 -39.19
C LEU A 527 -7.81 19.13 -39.34
N THR A 528 -8.16 18.71 -40.55
CA THR A 528 -9.23 17.72 -40.68
C THR A 528 -8.80 16.38 -40.07
N PRO A 529 -9.73 15.51 -39.63
CA PRO A 529 -9.39 14.17 -39.11
C PRO A 529 -8.49 13.38 -40.07
N THR A 530 -8.72 13.47 -41.38
CA THR A 530 -7.92 12.81 -42.41
C THR A 530 -6.52 13.40 -42.55
N GLU A 531 -6.38 14.73 -42.56
CA GLU A 531 -5.06 15.38 -42.58
C GLU A 531 -4.26 15.10 -41.32
N ALA A 532 -4.93 15.06 -40.16
CA ALA A 532 -4.30 14.70 -38.90
C ALA A 532 -3.85 13.25 -38.90
N ALA A 533 -4.69 12.31 -39.35
CA ALA A 533 -4.35 10.90 -39.45
C ALA A 533 -3.16 10.66 -40.39
N GLN A 534 -3.12 11.34 -41.54
CA GLN A 534 -2.01 11.24 -42.48
C GLN A 534 -0.73 11.82 -41.88
N LYS A 535 -0.81 13.00 -41.28
CA LYS A 535 0.35 13.64 -40.64
C LYS A 535 0.87 12.85 -39.45
N ILE A 536 -0.01 12.19 -38.69
CA ILE A 536 0.34 11.31 -37.58
C ILE A 536 0.95 9.99 -38.06
N ALA A 537 0.51 9.45 -39.20
CA ALA A 537 1.07 8.24 -39.80
C ALA A 537 2.44 8.48 -40.48
N ASP A 538 2.71 9.73 -40.89
CA ASP A 538 3.99 10.15 -41.46
C ASP A 538 5.06 10.42 -40.37
N TYR A 539 4.66 10.54 -39.08
CA TYR A 539 5.54 10.64 -37.90
C TYR A 539 5.87 9.25 -37.33
#